data_AF-A0AA35SJQ4-F1
#
_entry.id   AF-A0AA35SJQ4-F1
#
_cell.length_a   1.000
_cell.length_b   1.000
_cell.length_c   1.000
_cell.angle_alpha   90.00
_cell.angle_beta   90.00
_cell.angle_gamma   90.00
#
_symmetry.space_group_name_H-M   'P 1'
#
loop_
_entity.id
_entity.type
_entity.pdbx_description
1 polymer ?
#
loop_
_entity_poly.entity_id
_entity_poly.type
_entity_poly.pdbx_seq_one_letter_code
_entity_poly.pdbx_strand_id
1 'polypeptide(L)'
;MAYVSRGGSGSREWRLQMREKKVVEDIQPTFDVIAEKTVIVTNEEQHVIWEGYGLRLYIPPDSLPEGCSQFKLSVKVGLSGEFQLPENGVLVSAVYSFSHDPIEDLHQPITLEMEHCAAASALSNLSVVRAKKNSNGFNYVPGGDFSSVKGYAVIKLHSFCCFSTLMLPHSSNEIEYSANIYYTEMLYCHFNFEFFIIQNLSALAMRVKDQISNRVKGNYKRGPFSNFKFQEDEVSLEIQESCGNGWNMMELTPLEVFKRDVDRYGAHMELCTCQVKVWCENEEVPKELFQKVIIKGAKQCNFLTVTSPTQCLTSPRSVDSTVFFNVKPKLADLSNELGDLTWNDIQSLAVQLEIDFNELLKIEGQTDQPTNRMHRALNIWLEKDPNASWEKVINALDRVKGKDVLIQTLKEKYLPQSPGLQAGDQ
;
A
#
# COMPACT_ATOMS: atom_id res chain seq x y z
N MET A 1 -0.23 -16.86 -82.40
CA MET A 1 -1.64 -16.70 -81.97
C MET A 1 -1.77 -17.24 -80.56
N ALA A 2 -2.43 -16.45 -79.72
CA ALA A 2 -2.67 -16.68 -78.30
C ALA A 2 -3.49 -17.95 -78.02
N TYR A 3 -3.40 -18.52 -76.81
CA TYR A 3 -4.39 -18.28 -75.77
C TYR A 3 -3.93 -18.78 -74.38
N VAL A 4 -4.62 -18.26 -73.38
CA VAL A 4 -4.28 -18.07 -71.97
C VAL A 4 -5.07 -19.04 -71.07
N SER A 5 -4.57 -19.23 -69.83
CA SER A 5 -5.26 -19.61 -68.56
C SER A 5 -5.56 -21.09 -68.28
N ARG A 6 -5.60 -21.62 -67.05
CA ARG A 6 -5.51 -21.09 -65.65
C ARG A 6 -5.33 -22.28 -64.69
N GLY A 7 -4.70 -22.02 -63.53
CA GLY A 7 -4.92 -22.73 -62.25
C GLY A 7 -4.12 -24.03 -62.06
N GLY A 8 -3.47 -24.30 -60.93
CA GLY A 8 -3.37 -23.61 -59.65
C GLY A 8 -2.64 -24.51 -58.64
N SER A 9 -2.13 -23.87 -57.59
CA SER A 9 -1.69 -24.43 -56.30
C SER A 9 -0.41 -25.25 -56.25
N GLY A 10 0.44 -24.93 -55.27
CA GLY A 10 1.34 -25.93 -54.69
C GLY A 10 2.77 -25.47 -54.43
N SER A 11 2.93 -24.57 -53.47
CA SER A 11 4.05 -24.64 -52.51
C SER A 11 5.47 -24.43 -53.07
N ARG A 12 5.95 -23.17 -53.10
CA ARG A 12 7.40 -22.86 -52.97
C ARG A 12 7.75 -21.39 -52.71
N GLU A 13 6.85 -20.62 -52.10
CA GLU A 13 7.06 -19.18 -51.87
C GLU A 13 6.72 -18.79 -50.43
N TRP A 14 7.52 -19.26 -49.47
CA TRP A 14 7.55 -18.75 -48.08
C TRP A 14 8.98 -18.80 -47.50
N ARG A 15 9.99 -18.45 -48.30
CA ARG A 15 11.40 -18.41 -47.88
C ARG A 15 11.94 -17.02 -47.54
N LEU A 16 11.07 -16.06 -47.24
CA LEU A 16 11.47 -14.77 -46.69
C LEU A 16 10.65 -14.47 -45.44
N GLN A 17 11.35 -14.02 -44.40
CA GLN A 17 10.84 -13.46 -43.14
C GLN A 17 10.38 -14.42 -42.05
N MET A 18 11.20 -15.40 -41.70
CA MET A 18 11.39 -15.70 -40.27
C MET A 18 12.69 -15.05 -39.81
N ARG A 19 12.65 -13.72 -39.62
CA ARG A 19 13.42 -13.14 -38.52
C ARG A 19 12.85 -13.83 -37.28
N GLU A 20 13.62 -14.74 -36.69
CA GLU A 20 13.36 -15.17 -35.32
C GLU A 20 13.18 -13.90 -34.49
N LYS A 21 11.92 -13.56 -34.20
CA LYS A 21 11.61 -12.77 -33.02
C LYS A 21 12.20 -13.59 -31.90
N LYS A 22 13.42 -13.21 -31.49
CA LYS A 22 13.95 -13.56 -30.19
C LYS A 22 12.92 -12.97 -29.23
N VAL A 23 11.95 -13.80 -28.84
CA VAL A 23 11.07 -13.50 -27.72
C VAL A 23 12.07 -13.33 -26.59
N VAL A 24 12.32 -12.07 -26.23
CA VAL A 24 13.05 -11.73 -25.03
C VAL A 24 12.18 -12.33 -23.94
N GLU A 25 12.55 -13.52 -23.46
CA GLU A 25 11.99 -14.03 -22.22
C GLU A 25 12.23 -12.95 -21.18
N ASP A 26 11.14 -12.33 -20.74
CA ASP A 26 11.08 -11.42 -19.62
C ASP A 26 11.40 -12.23 -18.36
N ILE A 27 12.68 -12.54 -18.18
CA ILE A 27 13.19 -12.99 -16.90
C ILE A 27 13.10 -11.75 -16.00
N GLN A 28 12.03 -11.74 -15.21
CA GLN A 28 11.73 -10.70 -14.26
C GLN A 28 12.83 -10.64 -13.19
N PRO A 29 13.12 -9.46 -12.65
CA PRO A 29 13.91 -9.39 -11.44
C PRO A 29 13.32 -10.29 -10.34
N THR A 30 14.17 -11.02 -9.65
CA THR A 30 13.88 -11.82 -8.43
C THR A 30 13.71 -10.89 -7.21
N PHE A 31 12.96 -9.81 -7.38
CA PHE A 31 12.65 -8.87 -6.32
C PHE A 31 11.18 -8.45 -6.38
N ASP A 32 10.63 -8.16 -5.20
CA ASP A 32 9.25 -7.70 -5.05
C ASP A 32 9.08 -6.34 -5.71
N VAL A 33 8.36 -6.31 -6.83
CA VAL A 33 8.08 -5.10 -7.59
C VAL A 33 6.89 -4.40 -6.96
N ILE A 34 7.15 -3.23 -6.38
CA ILE A 34 6.11 -2.41 -5.74
C ILE A 34 5.48 -1.40 -6.71
N ALA A 35 6.17 -1.09 -7.82
CA ALA A 35 5.65 -0.20 -8.85
C ALA A 35 6.34 -0.40 -10.20
N GLU A 36 5.61 -0.11 -11.27
CA GLU A 36 6.12 -0.07 -12.64
C GLU A 36 5.64 1.18 -13.38
N LYS A 37 6.51 1.76 -14.20
CA LYS A 37 6.22 2.89 -15.08
C LYS A 37 6.89 2.70 -16.42
N THR A 38 6.15 2.97 -17.50
CA THR A 38 6.71 3.05 -18.85
C THR A 38 6.90 4.51 -19.24
N VAL A 39 8.08 4.84 -19.76
CA VAL A 39 8.45 6.15 -20.29
C VAL A 39 8.71 6.00 -21.78
N ILE A 40 8.18 6.92 -22.59
CA ILE A 40 8.55 7.03 -24.00
C ILE A 40 9.70 8.02 -24.08
N VAL A 41 10.88 7.52 -24.44
CA VAL A 41 12.09 8.31 -24.57
C VAL A 41 12.20 8.82 -26.01
N THR A 42 12.41 10.12 -26.20
CA THR A 42 12.57 10.78 -27.49
C THR A 42 13.93 11.48 -27.59
N ASN A 43 14.23 12.15 -28.71
CA ASN A 43 15.43 13.01 -28.85
C ASN A 43 15.27 14.40 -28.22
N GLU A 44 14.13 14.69 -27.59
CA GLU A 44 13.90 15.94 -26.87
C GLU A 44 14.42 15.84 -25.44
N GLU A 45 14.62 16.99 -24.80
CA GLU A 45 14.91 17.04 -23.37
C GLU A 45 13.68 16.57 -22.57
N GLN A 46 13.86 15.59 -21.67
CA GLN A 46 12.77 15.07 -20.84
C GLN A 46 13.18 14.93 -19.37
N HIS A 47 12.27 15.31 -18.48
CA HIS A 47 12.39 15.15 -17.03
C HIS A 47 11.30 14.20 -16.55
N VAL A 48 11.69 13.02 -16.08
CA VAL A 48 10.76 12.06 -15.47
C VAL A 48 10.93 12.14 -13.96
N ILE A 49 9.94 12.70 -13.30
CA ILE A 49 9.91 12.81 -11.84
C ILE A 49 8.93 11.77 -11.30
N TRP A 50 9.39 10.92 -10.38
CA TRP A 50 8.58 9.92 -9.69
C TRP A 50 8.89 9.93 -8.18
N GLU A 51 8.68 11.10 -7.56
CA GLU A 51 9.00 11.37 -6.13
C GLU A 51 8.48 10.32 -5.17
N GLY A 52 7.26 9.81 -5.38
CA GLY A 52 6.67 8.79 -4.50
C GLY A 52 7.51 7.51 -4.39
N TYR A 53 8.39 7.26 -5.36
CA TYR A 53 9.32 6.13 -5.35
C TYR A 53 10.78 6.57 -5.38
N GLY A 54 11.08 7.83 -5.06
CA GLY A 54 12.44 8.34 -4.93
C GLY A 54 13.25 8.28 -6.22
N LEU A 55 12.62 8.45 -7.38
CA LEU A 55 13.28 8.35 -8.68
C LEU A 55 13.14 9.64 -9.49
N ARG A 56 14.24 10.11 -10.05
CA ARG A 56 14.23 11.12 -11.13
C ARG A 56 15.11 10.67 -12.29
N LEU A 57 14.64 10.89 -13.51
CA LEU A 57 15.43 10.72 -14.72
C LEU A 57 15.51 12.04 -15.46
N TYR A 58 16.70 12.40 -15.88
CA TYR A 58 16.94 13.46 -16.83
C TYR A 58 17.49 12.87 -18.12
N ILE A 59 16.76 13.10 -19.21
CA ILE A 59 17.08 12.62 -20.55
C ILE A 59 17.53 13.85 -21.35
N PRO A 60 18.83 13.95 -21.68
CA PRO A 60 19.31 15.06 -22.49
C PRO A 60 18.84 14.93 -23.95
N PRO A 61 18.82 16.04 -24.71
CA PRO A 61 18.57 15.98 -26.14
C PRO A 61 19.60 15.07 -26.84
N ASP A 62 19.20 14.50 -27.98
CA ASP A 62 20.05 13.62 -28.81
C ASP A 62 20.59 12.39 -28.06
N SER A 63 19.84 11.88 -27.07
CA SER A 63 20.20 10.66 -26.33
C SER A 63 20.06 9.39 -27.16
N LEU A 64 19.19 9.39 -28.17
CA LEU A 64 18.83 8.16 -28.88
C LEU A 64 19.91 7.75 -29.89
N PRO A 65 20.05 6.43 -30.15
CA PRO A 65 20.86 5.92 -31.25
C PRO A 65 20.43 6.46 -32.62
N GLU A 66 21.34 6.47 -33.59
CA GLU A 66 21.05 6.89 -34.96
C GLU A 66 19.93 6.04 -35.58
N GLY A 67 18.94 6.70 -36.21
CA GLY A 67 17.78 6.02 -36.79
C GLY A 67 16.68 5.64 -35.78
N CYS A 68 16.88 5.89 -34.48
CA CYS A 68 15.85 5.74 -33.47
C CYS A 68 15.15 7.08 -33.22
N SER A 69 13.82 7.13 -33.44
CA SER A 69 13.01 8.32 -33.12
C SER A 69 12.47 8.30 -31.69
N GLN A 70 12.24 7.11 -31.15
CA GLN A 70 11.81 6.89 -29.77
C GLN A 70 12.02 5.42 -29.35
N PHE A 71 12.15 5.17 -28.05
CA PHE A 71 12.01 3.83 -27.48
C PHE A 71 11.19 3.85 -26.19
N LYS A 72 10.71 2.66 -25.78
CA LYS A 72 9.99 2.49 -24.51
C LYS A 72 10.96 2.04 -23.43
N LEU A 73 11.08 2.83 -22.36
CA LEU A 73 11.81 2.50 -21.16
C LEU A 73 10.82 2.02 -20.09
N SER A 74 10.85 0.74 -19.74
CA SER A 74 10.17 0.21 -18.55
C SER A 74 11.08 0.38 -17.35
N VAL A 75 10.51 0.98 -16.30
CA VAL A 75 11.14 1.19 -15.00
C VAL A 75 10.34 0.46 -13.95
N LYS A 76 10.99 -0.44 -13.22
CA LYS A 76 10.41 -1.17 -12.09
C LYS A 76 11.11 -0.79 -10.80
N VAL A 77 10.36 -0.60 -9.74
CA VAL A 77 10.87 -0.27 -8.39
C VAL A 77 10.64 -1.46 -7.48
N GLY A 78 11.68 -1.87 -6.76
CA GLY A 78 11.60 -2.92 -5.76
C GLY A 78 12.25 -2.53 -4.43
N LEU A 79 11.81 -3.20 -3.37
CA LEU A 79 12.30 -2.97 -2.01
C LEU A 79 12.97 -4.19 -1.38
N SER A 80 12.66 -5.40 -1.85
CA SER A 80 13.20 -6.65 -1.30
C SER A 80 13.40 -7.70 -2.37
N GLY A 81 14.46 -8.50 -2.25
CA GLY A 81 14.78 -9.60 -3.15
C GLY A 81 15.97 -10.40 -2.65
N GLU A 82 16.31 -11.48 -3.34
CA GLU A 82 17.47 -12.32 -2.96
C GLU A 82 18.79 -11.70 -3.44
N PHE A 83 19.04 -10.44 -3.07
CA PHE A 83 20.17 -9.66 -3.54
C PHE A 83 21.49 -10.15 -2.94
N GLN A 84 22.50 -10.31 -3.79
CA GLN A 84 23.88 -10.57 -3.36
C GLN A 84 24.65 -9.24 -3.44
N LEU A 85 24.78 -8.58 -2.29
CA LEU A 85 25.43 -7.27 -2.17
C LEU A 85 26.93 -7.43 -1.91
N PRO A 86 27.78 -6.55 -2.49
CA PRO A 86 29.21 -6.56 -2.22
C PRO A 86 29.50 -6.19 -0.75
N GLU A 87 30.49 -6.87 -0.16
CA GLU A 87 31.07 -6.55 1.15
C GLU A 87 30.05 -6.43 2.31
N ASN A 88 28.93 -7.16 2.24
CA ASN A 88 27.80 -7.05 3.19
C ASN A 88 27.22 -5.62 3.29
N GLY A 89 27.35 -4.83 2.23
CA GLY A 89 26.80 -3.48 2.17
C GLY A 89 25.30 -3.45 2.47
N VAL A 90 24.85 -2.35 3.05
CA VAL A 90 23.45 -2.15 3.41
C VAL A 90 22.79 -1.33 2.31
N LEU A 91 21.65 -1.79 1.79
CA LEU A 91 20.85 -0.96 0.88
C LEU A 91 20.47 0.32 1.62
N VAL A 92 20.55 1.45 0.94
CA VAL A 92 20.05 2.72 1.49
C VAL A 92 19.16 3.46 0.48
N SER A 93 18.80 2.83 -0.63
CA SER A 93 17.78 3.28 -1.57
C SER A 93 16.84 2.13 -1.93
N ALA A 94 15.81 2.39 -2.74
CA ALA A 94 15.12 1.32 -3.45
C ALA A 94 16.01 0.72 -4.56
N VAL A 95 15.55 -0.38 -5.15
CA VAL A 95 16.18 -1.00 -6.33
C VAL A 95 15.38 -0.63 -7.58
N TYR A 96 16.06 -0.10 -8.58
CA TYR A 96 15.44 0.37 -9.82
C TYR A 96 15.91 -0.48 -10.99
N SER A 97 15.00 -1.23 -11.60
CA SER A 97 15.28 -2.02 -12.80
C SER A 97 14.81 -1.29 -14.04
N PHE A 98 15.72 -1.10 -14.98
CA PHE A 98 15.46 -0.48 -16.27
C PHE A 98 15.52 -1.52 -17.39
N SER A 99 14.54 -1.49 -18.28
CA SER A 99 14.51 -2.34 -19.48
C SER A 99 13.96 -1.57 -20.68
N HIS A 100 14.47 -1.88 -21.87
CA HIS A 100 14.08 -1.22 -23.11
C HIS A 100 14.15 -2.20 -24.30
N ASP A 101 13.49 -1.82 -25.38
CA ASP A 101 13.52 -2.49 -26.68
C ASP A 101 13.61 -1.40 -27.77
N PRO A 102 14.61 -1.36 -28.69
CA PRO A 102 15.73 -2.30 -28.92
C PRO A 102 17.06 -1.95 -28.22
N ILE A 103 18.01 -2.91 -28.27
CA ILE A 103 19.30 -2.99 -27.54
C ILE A 103 20.41 -2.23 -28.29
N GLU A 104 20.40 -0.90 -28.24
CA GLU A 104 21.54 -0.08 -28.67
C GLU A 104 21.94 0.89 -27.55
N ASP A 105 23.25 1.16 -27.44
CA ASP A 105 23.78 2.08 -26.42
C ASP A 105 23.35 3.52 -26.73
N LEU A 106 23.01 4.28 -25.69
CA LEU A 106 22.60 5.67 -25.83
C LEU A 106 23.77 6.54 -26.32
N HIS A 107 23.47 7.48 -27.23
CA HIS A 107 24.44 8.48 -27.70
C HIS A 107 24.85 9.45 -26.58
N GLN A 108 23.87 9.89 -25.79
CA GLN A 108 24.09 10.68 -24.57
C GLN A 108 23.59 9.91 -23.36
N PRO A 109 24.33 9.93 -22.22
CA PRO A 109 23.89 9.23 -21.04
C PRO A 109 22.70 9.92 -20.38
N ILE A 110 21.72 9.12 -19.94
CA ILE A 110 20.62 9.59 -19.09
C ILE A 110 21.15 9.76 -17.67
N THR A 111 20.74 10.83 -16.99
CA THR A 111 21.06 11.01 -15.58
C THR A 111 19.95 10.39 -14.73
N LEU A 112 20.35 9.47 -13.84
CA LEU A 112 19.51 8.82 -12.85
C LEU A 112 19.79 9.43 -11.48
N GLU A 113 18.76 9.97 -10.83
CA GLU A 113 18.80 10.32 -9.41
C GLU A 113 17.97 9.28 -8.61
N MET A 114 18.58 8.66 -7.60
CA MET A 114 17.96 7.69 -6.69
C MET A 114 17.97 8.22 -5.25
N GLU A 115 16.80 8.34 -4.63
CA GLU A 115 16.66 8.76 -3.23
C GLU A 115 17.39 7.78 -2.31
N HIS A 116 18.06 8.30 -1.28
CA HIS A 116 18.66 7.48 -0.23
C HIS A 116 18.33 7.98 1.17
N CYS A 117 18.32 7.07 2.14
CA CYS A 117 18.09 7.36 3.55
C CYS A 117 19.38 7.60 4.35
N ALA A 118 20.52 7.79 3.68
CA ALA A 118 21.79 8.08 4.34
C ALA A 118 21.88 9.54 4.82
N ALA A 119 22.41 9.73 6.02
CA ALA A 119 22.69 11.05 6.55
C ALA A 119 23.83 11.75 5.81
N ALA A 120 23.83 13.09 5.86
CA ALA A 120 24.86 13.93 5.24
C ALA A 120 26.29 13.59 5.68
N SER A 121 26.47 13.09 6.91
CA SER A 121 27.75 12.64 7.47
C SER A 121 28.33 11.39 6.81
N ALA A 122 27.52 10.60 6.09
CA ALA A 122 27.93 9.30 5.53
C ALA A 122 28.00 9.26 4.00
N LEU A 123 27.90 10.41 3.32
CA LEU A 123 27.90 10.46 1.85
C LEU A 123 29.18 9.88 1.23
N SER A 124 30.33 10.02 1.89
CA SER A 124 31.60 9.43 1.44
C SER A 124 31.61 7.90 1.48
N ASN A 125 30.67 7.30 2.21
CA ASN A 125 30.56 5.85 2.41
C ASN A 125 29.46 5.24 1.54
N LEU A 126 28.88 6.04 0.63
CA LEU A 126 27.90 5.60 -0.34
C LEU A 126 28.58 5.13 -1.62
N SER A 127 27.93 4.19 -2.28
CA SER A 127 28.36 3.71 -3.58
C SER A 127 27.14 3.30 -4.40
N VAL A 128 27.18 3.61 -5.69
CA VAL A 128 26.19 3.08 -6.63
C VAL A 128 26.59 1.65 -6.97
N VAL A 129 25.62 0.76 -6.96
CA VAL A 129 25.77 -0.61 -7.39
C VAL A 129 24.84 -0.92 -8.53
N ARG A 130 25.26 -1.88 -9.36
CA ARG A 130 24.41 -2.41 -10.42
C ARG A 130 24.40 -3.93 -10.45
N ALA A 131 23.27 -4.48 -10.85
CA ALA A 131 23.14 -5.88 -11.23
C ALA A 131 22.78 -5.99 -12.70
N LYS A 132 23.43 -6.93 -13.40
CA LYS A 132 23.10 -7.24 -14.79
C LYS A 132 21.67 -7.80 -14.87
N LYS A 133 21.05 -7.68 -16.04
CA LYS A 133 19.77 -8.34 -16.33
C LYS A 133 19.89 -9.83 -15.97
N ASN A 134 18.94 -10.34 -15.18
CA ASN A 134 18.86 -11.74 -14.73
C ASN A 134 19.95 -12.17 -13.74
N SER A 135 20.57 -11.22 -13.01
CA SER A 135 21.53 -11.49 -11.96
C SER A 135 21.06 -10.89 -10.64
N ASN A 136 21.18 -11.66 -9.57
CA ASN A 136 20.98 -11.15 -8.22
C ASN A 136 22.26 -10.51 -7.65
N GLY A 137 23.41 -10.74 -8.30
CA GLY A 137 24.71 -10.19 -7.93
C GLY A 137 24.85 -8.73 -8.29
N PHE A 138 24.95 -7.88 -7.27
CA PHE A 138 25.30 -6.48 -7.39
C PHE A 138 26.81 -6.28 -7.36
N ASN A 139 27.30 -5.36 -8.18
CA ASN A 139 28.70 -4.96 -8.22
C ASN A 139 28.79 -3.44 -8.17
N TYR A 140 29.88 -2.92 -7.60
CA TYR A 140 30.15 -1.48 -7.58
C TYR A 140 30.24 -0.91 -8.99
N VAL A 141 29.70 0.30 -9.14
CA VAL A 141 29.84 1.11 -10.35
C VAL A 141 30.76 2.28 -10.04
N PRO A 142 31.83 2.50 -10.82
CA PRO A 142 32.65 3.69 -10.67
C PRO A 142 31.84 4.96 -10.90
N GLY A 143 32.07 5.97 -10.05
CA GLY A 143 31.36 7.25 -10.10
C GLY A 143 30.16 7.28 -9.15
N GLY A 144 29.18 8.11 -9.49
CA GLY A 144 28.13 8.51 -8.55
C GLY A 144 28.49 9.82 -7.86
N ASP A 145 27.55 10.74 -7.82
CA ASP A 145 27.64 11.97 -7.03
C ASP A 145 26.60 11.92 -5.91
N PHE A 146 27.03 12.27 -4.70
CA PHE A 146 26.24 12.18 -3.49
C PHE A 146 26.22 13.56 -2.83
N SER A 147 25.04 14.18 -2.80
CA SER A 147 24.86 15.52 -2.24
C SER A 147 23.86 15.50 -1.07
N SER A 148 24.28 16.08 0.05
CA SER A 148 23.43 16.26 1.23
C SER A 148 22.22 17.16 0.98
N VAL A 149 22.33 18.06 -0.01
CA VAL A 149 21.25 19.00 -0.36
C VAL A 149 20.09 18.29 -1.03
N LYS A 150 20.36 17.14 -1.67
CA LYS A 150 19.36 16.42 -2.45
C LYS A 150 18.83 15.19 -1.72
N GLY A 151 19.65 14.45 -0.96
CA GLY A 151 19.23 13.13 -0.46
C GLY A 151 19.07 12.12 -1.59
N TYR A 152 19.74 12.37 -2.72
CA TYR A 152 19.73 11.53 -3.92
C TYR A 152 21.17 11.21 -4.33
N ALA A 153 21.39 9.97 -4.74
CA ALA A 153 22.57 9.53 -5.47
C ALA A 153 22.36 9.78 -6.96
N VAL A 154 23.34 10.40 -7.62
CA VAL A 154 23.24 10.80 -9.04
C VAL A 154 24.24 10.02 -9.88
N ILE A 155 23.79 9.35 -10.94
CA ILE A 155 24.67 8.60 -11.85
C ILE A 155 24.26 8.77 -13.32
N LYS A 156 25.25 8.76 -14.22
CA LYS A 156 25.04 8.77 -15.66
C LYS A 156 24.96 7.35 -16.21
N LEU A 157 23.91 7.07 -16.98
CA LEU A 157 23.59 5.75 -17.52
C LEU A 157 23.80 5.73 -19.04
N HIS A 158 24.73 4.89 -19.50
CA HIS A 158 24.89 4.58 -20.93
C HIS A 158 24.11 3.32 -21.35
N SER A 159 23.84 2.44 -20.39
CA SER A 159 23.09 1.19 -20.59
C SER A 159 22.17 0.95 -19.39
N PHE A 160 21.06 0.26 -19.66
CA PHE A 160 20.02 0.01 -18.68
C PHE A 160 20.18 -1.36 -18.01
N CYS A 161 20.06 -1.39 -16.70
CA CYS A 161 20.10 -2.60 -15.88
C CYS A 161 19.44 -2.31 -14.51
N CYS A 162 19.75 -3.09 -13.47
CA CYS A 162 19.28 -2.80 -12.12
C CYS A 162 20.29 -1.91 -11.39
N PHE A 163 19.83 -0.85 -10.72
CA PHE A 163 20.66 0.08 -9.95
C PHE A 163 20.11 0.26 -8.53
N SER A 164 21.03 0.52 -7.60
CA SER A 164 20.70 0.91 -6.23
C SER A 164 21.89 1.63 -5.58
N THR A 165 21.68 2.16 -4.38
CA THR A 165 22.72 2.78 -3.55
C THR A 165 22.98 1.92 -2.33
N LEU A 166 24.25 1.63 -2.08
CA LEU A 166 24.71 0.96 -0.87
C LEU A 166 25.46 1.91 0.03
N MET A 167 25.39 1.63 1.32
CA MET A 167 26.29 2.16 2.33
C MET A 167 27.21 1.05 2.82
N LEU A 168 28.48 1.39 3.05
CA LEU A 168 29.43 0.47 3.66
C LEU A 168 28.99 0.07 5.09
N PRO A 169 29.18 -1.19 5.52
CA PRO A 169 28.60 -1.74 6.75
C PRO A 169 28.94 -0.95 8.02
N HIS A 170 30.17 -0.44 8.10
CA HIS A 170 30.70 0.29 9.26
C HIS A 170 30.01 1.64 9.51
N SER A 171 29.20 2.11 8.56
CA SER A 171 28.49 3.40 8.64
C SER A 171 26.99 3.24 8.87
N SER A 172 26.49 2.04 9.16
CA SER A 172 25.04 1.77 9.31
C SER A 172 24.34 2.58 10.42
N ASN A 173 25.09 3.23 11.31
CA ASN A 173 24.53 4.17 12.30
C ASN A 173 24.16 5.54 11.71
N GLU A 174 24.48 5.76 10.44
CA GLU A 174 24.19 6.98 9.71
C GLU A 174 22.99 6.85 8.77
N ILE A 175 22.20 5.79 8.93
CA ILE A 175 20.89 5.64 8.27
C ILE A 175 19.87 6.49 9.02
N GLU A 176 19.03 7.19 8.27
CA GLU A 176 17.88 7.94 8.76
C GLU A 176 16.61 7.11 8.63
N TYR A 177 15.80 7.15 9.67
CA TYR A 177 14.56 6.40 9.81
C TYR A 177 13.39 7.36 9.93
N SER A 178 12.20 6.84 9.67
CA SER A 178 10.95 7.59 9.75
C SER A 178 9.90 6.78 10.50
N ALA A 179 9.30 7.41 11.51
CA ALA A 179 8.13 6.92 12.19
C ALA A 179 6.89 7.55 11.54
N ASN A 180 6.05 6.72 10.91
CA ASN A 180 4.87 7.16 10.19
C ASN A 180 3.61 6.71 10.93
N ILE A 181 2.65 7.63 11.12
CA ILE A 181 1.36 7.31 11.73
C ILE A 181 0.30 7.22 10.66
N TYR A 182 -0.51 6.18 10.74
CA TYR A 182 -1.77 6.05 10.04
C TYR A 182 -2.86 5.74 11.04
N TYR A 183 -4.07 6.19 10.75
CA TYR A 183 -5.19 5.88 11.62
C TYR A 183 -6.48 5.69 10.86
N THR A 184 -7.32 4.82 11.40
CA THR A 184 -8.65 4.56 10.89
C THR A 184 -9.67 4.95 11.94
N GLU A 185 -10.61 5.78 11.54
CA GLU A 185 -11.77 6.10 12.36
C GLU A 185 -12.75 4.92 12.23
N MET A 186 -13.03 4.27 13.36
CA MET A 186 -13.96 3.14 13.40
C MET A 186 -15.38 3.70 13.50
N LEU A 187 -15.77 4.19 14.68
CA LEU A 187 -17.06 4.82 15.00
C LEU A 187 -16.95 5.59 16.34
N TYR A 188 -17.76 6.64 16.56
CA TYR A 188 -17.96 7.29 17.88
C TYR A 188 -16.69 7.44 18.72
N CYS A 189 -15.70 8.17 18.20
CA CYS A 189 -14.43 8.42 18.91
C CYS A 189 -13.59 7.17 19.14
N HIS A 190 -13.74 6.11 18.36
CA HIS A 190 -12.81 4.98 18.34
C HIS A 190 -11.85 5.12 17.16
N PHE A 191 -10.56 5.12 17.47
CA PHE A 191 -9.47 5.19 16.51
C PHE A 191 -8.56 3.98 16.67
N ASN A 192 -8.14 3.42 15.55
CA ASN A 192 -6.99 2.52 15.51
C ASN A 192 -5.82 3.28 14.91
N PHE A 193 -4.75 3.45 15.68
CA PHE A 193 -3.50 4.05 15.24
C PHE A 193 -2.49 2.94 14.93
N GLU A 194 -1.92 3.01 13.74
CA GLU A 194 -0.85 2.14 13.29
C GLU A 194 0.41 2.98 13.05
N PHE A 195 1.47 2.63 13.77
CA PHE A 195 2.78 3.25 13.67
C PHE A 195 3.69 2.35 12.86
N PHE A 196 4.34 2.90 11.84
CA PHE A 196 5.29 2.21 11.01
C PHE A 196 6.66 2.82 11.21
N ILE A 197 7.62 2.00 11.65
CA ILE A 197 9.03 2.40 11.71
C ILE A 197 9.71 1.82 10.48
N ILE A 198 10.17 2.71 9.60
CA ILE A 198 10.80 2.37 8.32
C ILE A 198 12.10 3.16 8.17
N GLN A 199 12.97 2.74 7.26
CA GLN A 199 13.99 3.65 6.75
C GLN A 199 13.32 4.82 6.02
N ASN A 200 13.92 6.00 6.08
CA ASN A 200 13.37 7.23 5.52
C ASN A 200 13.48 7.25 3.99
N LEU A 201 12.68 6.42 3.32
CA LEU A 201 12.58 6.30 1.85
C LEU A 201 11.13 6.47 1.41
N SER A 202 10.89 7.27 0.37
CA SER A 202 9.57 7.50 -0.19
C SER A 202 8.94 6.21 -0.71
N ALA A 203 9.74 5.33 -1.32
CA ALA A 203 9.29 4.02 -1.79
C ALA A 203 8.76 3.11 -0.64
N LEU A 204 9.39 3.14 0.54
CA LEU A 204 8.89 2.41 1.71
C LEU A 204 7.59 3.04 2.23
N ALA A 205 7.48 4.37 2.25
CA ALA A 205 6.25 5.06 2.64
C ALA A 205 5.08 4.74 1.69
N MET A 206 5.34 4.61 0.39
CA MET A 206 4.35 4.13 -0.59
C MET A 206 3.94 2.68 -0.32
N ARG A 207 4.91 1.80 0.00
CA ARG A 207 4.60 0.41 0.35
C ARG A 207 3.71 0.30 1.59
N VAL A 208 3.96 1.12 2.61
CA VAL A 208 3.11 1.24 3.80
C VAL A 208 1.70 1.66 3.38
N LYS A 209 1.59 2.71 2.56
CA LYS A 209 0.30 3.20 2.06
C LYS A 209 -0.48 2.13 1.32
N ASP A 210 0.16 1.35 0.46
CA ASP A 210 -0.48 0.27 -0.28
C ASP A 210 -0.89 -0.89 0.63
N GLN A 211 -0.06 -1.25 1.61
CA GLN A 211 -0.39 -2.27 2.61
C GLN A 211 -1.64 -1.89 3.40
N ILE A 212 -1.75 -0.63 3.83
CA ILE A 212 -2.93 -0.15 4.56
C ILE A 212 -4.15 -0.08 3.65
N SER A 213 -4.00 0.44 2.42
CA SER A 213 -5.10 0.54 1.45
C SER A 213 -5.73 -0.81 1.12
N ASN A 214 -4.90 -1.85 1.05
CA ASN A 214 -5.36 -3.21 0.78
C ASN A 214 -6.07 -3.86 2.00
N ARG A 215 -5.75 -3.42 3.22
CA ARG A 215 -6.38 -3.90 4.46
C ARG A 215 -7.67 -3.16 4.78
N VAL A 216 -7.67 -1.84 4.59
CA VAL A 216 -8.75 -0.93 4.98
C VAL A 216 -9.20 -0.18 3.74
N LYS A 217 -10.35 -0.58 3.17
CA LYS A 217 -10.94 0.07 1.99
C LYS A 217 -11.23 1.55 2.28
N GLY A 218 -10.31 2.44 1.90
CA GLY A 218 -10.52 3.89 1.77
C GLY A 218 -10.63 4.75 3.06
N ASN A 219 -10.80 4.15 4.25
CA ASN A 219 -11.10 4.91 5.48
C ASN A 219 -9.89 5.24 6.38
N TYR A 220 -8.66 5.11 5.86
CA TYR A 220 -7.47 5.45 6.62
C TYR A 220 -7.03 6.89 6.32
N LYS A 221 -6.49 7.57 7.33
CA LYS A 221 -5.90 8.91 7.24
C LYS A 221 -4.42 8.81 7.62
N ARG A 222 -3.57 9.61 6.98
CA ARG A 222 -2.15 9.73 7.33
C ARG A 222 -2.01 10.80 8.41
N GLY A 223 -1.39 10.44 9.52
CA GLY A 223 -0.98 11.36 10.58
C GLY A 223 0.36 12.03 10.29
N PRO A 224 0.92 12.79 11.24
CA PRO A 224 2.27 13.29 11.11
C PRO A 224 3.29 12.15 11.10
N PHE A 225 4.49 12.46 10.61
CA PHE A 225 5.65 11.58 10.66
C PHE A 225 6.81 12.31 11.34
N SER A 226 7.77 11.55 11.86
CA SER A 226 8.99 12.07 12.47
C SER A 226 10.19 11.32 11.92
N ASN A 227 11.23 12.06 11.56
CA ASN A 227 12.49 11.46 11.13
C ASN A 227 13.47 11.44 12.30
N PHE A 228 14.20 10.34 12.44
CA PHE A 228 15.11 10.13 13.55
C PHE A 228 16.25 9.19 13.18
N LYS A 229 17.25 9.08 14.06
CA LYS A 229 18.27 8.03 14.01
C LYS A 229 18.15 7.13 15.23
N PHE A 230 18.44 5.84 15.09
CA PHE A 230 18.59 4.97 16.26
C PHE A 230 19.79 5.44 17.10
N GLN A 231 19.56 5.66 18.40
CA GLN A 231 20.60 5.86 19.41
C GLN A 231 20.98 4.52 20.05
N GLU A 232 19.97 3.68 20.27
CA GLU A 232 20.06 2.33 20.83
C GLU A 232 19.72 1.30 19.74
N ASP A 233 19.91 0.01 20.01
CA ASP A 233 19.61 -1.06 19.04
C ASP A 233 18.09 -1.30 18.87
N GLU A 234 17.28 -0.64 19.69
CA GLU A 234 15.83 -0.68 19.67
C GLU A 234 15.25 0.72 19.92
N VAL A 235 14.03 0.92 19.44
CA VAL A 235 13.20 2.05 19.84
C VAL A 235 11.91 1.52 20.44
N SER A 236 11.42 2.21 21.46
CA SER A 236 10.08 1.96 21.99
C SER A 236 9.21 3.19 21.81
N LEU A 237 7.97 2.97 21.41
CA LEU A 237 6.93 3.99 21.43
C LEU A 237 6.39 4.05 22.85
N GLU A 238 6.51 5.19 23.51
CA GLU A 238 5.93 5.41 24.83
C GLU A 238 4.84 6.44 24.71
N ILE A 239 3.65 6.04 25.14
CA ILE A 239 2.49 6.90 25.16
C ILE A 239 2.38 7.47 26.56
N GLN A 240 2.48 8.80 26.70
CA GLN A 240 2.37 9.42 28.03
C GLN A 240 1.02 9.08 28.68
N GLU A 241 1.07 8.56 29.91
CA GLU A 241 -0.01 7.86 30.65
C GLU A 241 -1.34 8.63 30.79
N SER A 242 -1.38 9.93 30.53
CA SER A 242 -2.62 10.71 30.56
C SER A 242 -3.04 11.11 29.14
N CYS A 243 -3.84 10.26 28.51
CA CYS A 243 -4.73 10.69 27.43
C CYS A 243 -5.75 11.67 28.04
N GLY A 244 -5.38 12.95 28.14
CA GLY A 244 -6.17 13.95 28.86
C GLY A 244 -7.63 13.98 28.41
N ASN A 245 -8.54 14.33 29.32
CA ASN A 245 -9.97 14.56 29.06
C ASN A 245 -10.83 13.34 28.73
N GLY A 246 -10.57 12.12 29.24
CA GLY A 246 -11.53 11.01 29.14
C GLY A 246 -11.36 10.09 27.92
N TRP A 247 -10.20 10.16 27.27
CA TRP A 247 -9.76 9.18 26.30
C TRP A 247 -9.08 8.00 26.99
N ASN A 248 -9.40 6.80 26.53
CA ASN A 248 -8.79 5.54 26.90
C ASN A 248 -7.89 5.04 25.77
N MET A 249 -6.88 4.25 26.13
CA MET A 249 -5.92 3.72 25.18
C MET A 249 -5.50 2.29 25.54
N MET A 250 -5.28 1.47 24.53
CA MET A 250 -4.82 0.10 24.67
C MET A 250 -3.84 -0.24 23.57
N GLU A 251 -2.70 -0.77 23.98
CA GLU A 251 -1.68 -1.32 23.10
C GLU A 251 -2.16 -2.68 22.56
N LEU A 252 -2.08 -2.85 21.24
CA LEU A 252 -2.49 -4.09 20.56
C LEU A 252 -1.31 -4.93 20.13
N THR A 253 -0.16 -4.31 19.85
CA THR A 253 1.09 -4.99 19.50
C THR A 253 2.26 -4.37 20.27
N PRO A 254 3.39 -5.08 20.41
CA PRO A 254 4.55 -4.56 21.12
C PRO A 254 4.96 -3.19 20.59
N LEU A 255 5.19 -2.26 21.51
CA LEU A 255 5.65 -0.91 21.18
C LEU A 255 7.16 -0.84 20.92
N GLU A 256 7.86 -1.97 20.93
CA GLU A 256 9.30 -2.10 20.73
C GLU A 256 9.63 -2.53 19.30
N VAL A 257 10.57 -1.83 18.67
CA VAL A 257 11.06 -2.11 17.32
C VAL A 257 12.58 -2.13 17.33
N PHE A 258 13.17 -3.25 16.93
CA PHE A 258 14.62 -3.37 16.83
C PHE A 258 15.14 -2.81 15.50
N LYS A 259 16.26 -2.09 15.57
CA LYS A 259 16.98 -1.56 14.40
C LYS A 259 17.24 -2.65 13.37
N ARG A 260 17.71 -3.82 13.82
CA ARG A 260 18.03 -4.97 12.96
C ARG A 260 16.84 -5.46 12.13
N ASP A 261 15.61 -5.28 12.62
CA ASP A 261 14.41 -5.74 11.93
C ASP A 261 13.96 -4.70 10.90
N VAL A 262 14.17 -3.40 11.17
CA VAL A 262 13.97 -2.32 10.20
C VAL A 262 15.04 -2.36 9.10
N ASP A 263 16.29 -2.67 9.45
CA ASP A 263 17.42 -2.76 8.52
C ASP A 263 17.37 -3.99 7.60
N ARG A 264 16.51 -4.97 7.88
CA ARG A 264 16.27 -6.13 7.00
C ARG A 264 15.49 -5.78 5.73
N TYR A 265 15.11 -4.51 5.54
CA TYR A 265 14.56 -4.07 4.25
C TYR A 265 15.58 -4.43 3.15
N GLY A 266 15.11 -5.08 2.08
CA GLY A 266 15.98 -5.72 1.09
C GLY A 266 15.95 -7.24 1.13
N ALA A 267 15.87 -7.86 2.32
CA ALA A 267 15.87 -9.33 2.48
C ALA A 267 14.48 -9.89 2.80
N HIS A 268 13.71 -9.19 3.63
CA HIS A 268 12.34 -9.56 4.01
C HIS A 268 11.43 -8.34 3.98
N MET A 269 10.15 -8.56 3.64
CA MET A 269 9.19 -7.50 3.35
C MET A 269 8.27 -7.16 4.54
N GLU A 270 8.47 -7.77 5.71
CA GLU A 270 7.65 -7.47 6.88
C GLU A 270 8.05 -6.12 7.47
N LEU A 271 7.15 -5.15 7.37
CA LEU A 271 7.34 -3.83 7.95
C LEU A 271 7.12 -3.89 9.45
N CYS A 272 7.95 -3.16 10.21
CA CYS A 272 7.82 -3.06 11.66
C CYS A 272 6.62 -2.17 12.01
N THR A 273 5.61 -2.75 12.66
CA THR A 273 4.35 -2.06 13.00
C THR A 273 3.99 -2.15 14.47
N CYS A 274 3.62 -1.01 15.05
CA CYS A 274 3.03 -0.93 16.38
C CYS A 274 1.56 -0.47 16.25
N GLN A 275 0.65 -1.04 17.03
CA GLN A 275 -0.77 -0.74 16.94
C GLN A 275 -1.34 -0.32 18.29
N VAL A 276 -2.15 0.73 18.27
CA VAL A 276 -2.75 1.31 19.47
C VAL A 276 -4.20 1.66 19.19
N LYS A 277 -5.10 1.16 20.03
CA LYS A 277 -6.50 1.53 20.01
C LYS A 277 -6.74 2.68 20.98
N VAL A 278 -7.46 3.70 20.52
CA VAL A 278 -7.85 4.86 21.33
C VAL A 278 -9.36 5.00 21.27
N TRP A 279 -10.01 5.20 22.41
CA TRP A 279 -11.47 5.40 22.47
C TRP A 279 -11.89 6.36 23.57
N CYS A 280 -13.14 6.82 23.54
CA CYS A 280 -13.73 7.58 24.63
C CYS A 280 -14.98 6.87 25.13
N GLU A 281 -15.13 6.74 26.45
CA GLU A 281 -16.31 6.12 27.09
C GLU A 281 -17.35 7.15 27.56
N ASN A 282 -17.00 8.45 27.56
CA ASN A 282 -17.90 9.50 28.01
C ASN A 282 -18.97 9.83 26.96
N GLU A 283 -20.19 10.11 27.43
CA GLU A 283 -21.30 10.61 26.60
C GLU A 283 -20.97 11.98 25.97
N GLU A 284 -20.19 12.81 26.68
CA GLU A 284 -19.62 14.04 26.14
C GLU A 284 -18.26 13.72 25.51
N VAL A 285 -18.22 13.73 24.17
CA VAL A 285 -16.99 13.56 23.40
C VAL A 285 -16.01 14.69 23.76
N PRO A 286 -14.81 14.36 24.25
CA PRO A 286 -13.80 15.35 24.57
C PRO A 286 -13.42 16.11 23.32
N LYS A 287 -13.23 17.43 23.47
CA LYS A 287 -13.05 18.29 22.31
C LYS A 287 -11.81 17.94 21.50
N GLU A 288 -10.72 17.46 22.08
CA GLU A 288 -9.55 17.12 21.28
C GLU A 288 -8.87 15.90 21.89
N LEU A 289 -8.50 14.92 21.04
CA LEU A 289 -7.42 13.99 21.37
C LEU A 289 -6.14 14.74 21.03
N PHE A 290 -5.29 14.99 22.01
CA PHE A 290 -3.93 15.46 21.80
C PHE A 290 -3.02 14.57 22.64
N GLN A 291 -2.32 13.65 21.97
CA GLN A 291 -1.43 12.71 22.63
C GLN A 291 -0.03 12.82 22.04
N LYS A 292 0.95 13.01 22.93
CA LYS A 292 2.36 12.90 22.58
C LYS A 292 2.79 11.44 22.69
N VAL A 293 3.33 10.90 21.61
CA VAL A 293 3.94 9.56 21.54
C VAL A 293 5.44 9.76 21.46
N ILE A 294 6.17 9.37 22.50
CA ILE A 294 7.62 9.50 22.58
C ILE A 294 8.26 8.29 21.90
N ILE A 295 9.32 8.51 21.12
CA ILE A 295 10.16 7.47 20.52
C ILE A 295 11.42 7.38 21.39
N LYS A 296 11.42 6.49 22.38
CA LYS A 296 12.59 6.18 23.21
C LYS A 296 13.63 5.43 22.38
N GLY A 297 14.91 5.60 22.71
CA GLY A 297 16.01 5.03 21.93
C GLY A 297 16.37 5.80 20.64
N ALA A 298 15.71 6.93 20.35
CA ALA A 298 15.98 7.77 19.18
C ALA A 298 16.92 8.95 19.47
N LYS A 299 17.91 9.16 18.60
CA LYS A 299 18.80 10.32 18.55
C LYS A 299 18.12 11.40 17.70
N GLN A 300 17.53 12.41 18.35
CA GLN A 300 16.77 13.54 17.76
C GLN A 300 15.30 13.24 17.43
N CYS A 301 14.46 14.29 17.48
CA CYS A 301 13.01 14.29 17.22
C CYS A 301 12.28 13.05 17.78
N ASN A 302 12.28 12.93 19.10
CA ASN A 302 11.83 11.76 19.83
C ASN A 302 10.33 11.75 20.11
N PHE A 303 9.49 12.40 19.31
CA PHE A 303 8.05 12.30 19.50
C PHE A 303 7.23 12.55 18.25
N LEU A 304 6.02 12.00 18.27
CA LEU A 304 4.94 12.26 17.34
C LEU A 304 3.76 12.84 18.11
N THR A 305 2.94 13.64 17.44
CA THR A 305 1.70 14.15 18.02
C THR A 305 0.52 13.48 17.33
N VAL A 306 -0.28 12.76 18.10
CA VAL A 306 -1.56 12.22 17.66
C VAL A 306 -2.62 13.24 17.99
N THR A 307 -3.31 13.75 16.96
CA THR A 307 -4.45 14.66 17.12
C THR A 307 -5.73 14.04 16.58
N SER A 308 -6.86 14.20 17.28
CA SER A 308 -8.17 13.86 16.72
C SER A 308 -8.43 14.68 15.45
N PRO A 309 -9.11 14.13 14.44
CA PRO A 309 -9.59 14.91 13.32
C PRO A 309 -10.48 16.06 13.80
N THR A 310 -10.24 17.28 13.32
CA THR A 310 -10.97 18.50 13.68
C THR A 310 -12.48 18.45 13.35
N GLN A 311 -12.93 17.45 12.59
CA GLN A 311 -14.32 17.26 12.18
C GLN A 311 -15.20 16.58 13.25
N CYS A 312 -14.65 16.08 14.36
CA CYS A 312 -15.48 15.49 15.43
C CYS A 312 -16.26 16.52 16.28
N LEU A 313 -16.12 17.83 16.03
CA LEU A 313 -16.39 18.87 17.05
C LEU A 313 -17.48 19.89 16.76
N THR A 314 -18.24 19.69 15.69
CA THR A 314 -19.46 20.48 15.45
C THR A 314 -20.60 19.49 15.34
N SER A 315 -21.37 19.22 16.40
CA SER A 315 -22.40 20.13 16.90
C SER A 315 -22.95 19.64 18.25
N PRO A 316 -23.25 20.54 19.22
CA PRO A 316 -24.20 20.26 20.27
C PRO A 316 -25.61 20.40 19.67
N ARG A 317 -26.21 19.30 19.23
CA ARG A 317 -27.66 19.24 19.08
C ARG A 317 -28.16 18.12 19.95
N SER A 318 -28.84 18.52 21.01
CA SER A 318 -29.79 17.71 21.77
C SER A 318 -30.78 17.06 20.80
N VAL A 319 -30.43 15.88 20.33
CA VAL A 319 -31.37 14.89 19.84
C VAL A 319 -30.94 13.61 20.53
N ASP A 320 -31.85 13.04 21.31
CA ASP A 320 -31.75 11.71 21.89
C ASP A 320 -31.16 10.75 20.84
N SER A 321 -29.85 10.51 20.95
CA SER A 321 -29.06 9.74 19.98
C SER A 321 -28.63 8.40 20.56
N THR A 322 -29.06 8.07 21.77
CA THR A 322 -28.94 6.74 22.38
C THR A 322 -29.87 5.69 21.75
N VAL A 323 -30.70 6.02 20.76
CA VAL A 323 -31.81 5.14 20.37
C VAL A 323 -31.62 4.37 19.05
N PHE A 324 -30.67 4.69 18.15
CA PHE A 324 -30.73 4.09 16.79
C PHE A 324 -29.56 3.24 16.32
N PHE A 325 -28.39 3.21 16.97
CA PHE A 325 -27.19 2.61 16.38
C PHE A 325 -26.83 1.19 16.83
N ASN A 326 -27.72 0.54 17.57
CA ASN A 326 -27.65 -0.88 17.93
C ASN A 326 -29.05 -1.52 17.92
N VAL A 327 -29.91 -1.12 16.97
CA VAL A 327 -31.23 -1.78 16.87
C VAL A 327 -31.00 -3.20 16.37
N LYS A 328 -31.11 -4.15 17.30
CA LYS A 328 -31.12 -5.57 16.98
C LYS A 328 -32.25 -5.82 15.97
N PRO A 329 -31.93 -6.25 14.75
CA PRO A 329 -32.94 -6.45 13.73
C PRO A 329 -33.94 -7.51 14.19
N LYS A 330 -35.23 -7.29 13.94
CA LYS A 330 -36.23 -8.35 14.14
C LYS A 330 -36.15 -9.31 12.97
N LEU A 331 -36.40 -10.58 13.24
CA LEU A 331 -36.38 -11.62 12.22
C LEU A 331 -37.34 -11.35 11.05
N ALA A 332 -38.49 -10.75 11.33
CA ALA A 332 -39.46 -10.35 10.31
C ALA A 332 -38.91 -9.28 9.37
N ASP A 333 -38.18 -8.29 9.91
CA ASP A 333 -37.60 -7.22 9.10
C ASP A 333 -36.48 -7.79 8.22
N LEU A 334 -35.59 -8.62 8.76
CA LEU A 334 -34.55 -9.28 7.96
C LEU A 334 -35.15 -10.15 6.85
N SER A 335 -36.21 -10.90 7.15
CA SER A 335 -36.84 -11.78 6.17
C SER A 335 -37.51 -11.00 5.04
N ASN A 336 -38.03 -9.80 5.33
CA ASN A 336 -38.63 -8.93 4.33
C ASN A 336 -37.56 -8.24 3.48
N GLU A 337 -36.54 -7.65 4.10
CA GLU A 337 -35.51 -6.91 3.37
C GLU A 337 -34.56 -7.80 2.58
N LEU A 338 -34.34 -9.04 3.03
CA LEU A 338 -33.45 -10.01 2.39
C LEU A 338 -34.21 -11.06 1.56
N GLY A 339 -35.53 -10.93 1.42
CA GLY A 339 -36.40 -11.93 0.80
C GLY A 339 -36.07 -12.25 -0.66
N ASP A 340 -35.44 -11.31 -1.38
CA ASP A 340 -35.04 -11.47 -2.77
C ASP A 340 -33.66 -12.15 -2.95
N LEU A 341 -32.97 -12.47 -1.85
CA LEU A 341 -31.68 -13.16 -1.90
C LEU A 341 -31.85 -14.64 -2.25
N THR A 342 -30.96 -15.15 -3.10
CA THR A 342 -30.90 -16.58 -3.40
C THR A 342 -30.36 -17.34 -2.19
N TRP A 343 -30.60 -18.66 -2.12
CA TRP A 343 -30.02 -19.47 -1.03
C TRP A 343 -28.48 -19.39 -0.99
N ASN A 344 -27.82 -19.30 -2.15
CA ASN A 344 -26.37 -19.14 -2.23
C ASN A 344 -25.90 -17.78 -1.67
N ASP A 345 -26.67 -16.71 -1.89
CA ASP A 345 -26.41 -15.40 -1.29
C ASP A 345 -26.57 -15.45 0.23
N ILE A 346 -27.60 -16.15 0.72
CA ILE A 346 -27.85 -16.34 2.15
C ILE A 346 -26.77 -17.20 2.81
N GLN A 347 -26.29 -18.26 2.15
CA GLN A 347 -25.17 -19.04 2.66
C GLN A 347 -23.90 -18.18 2.76
N SER A 348 -23.63 -17.37 1.72
CA SER A 348 -22.49 -16.45 1.71
C SER A 348 -22.61 -15.42 2.84
N LEU A 349 -23.80 -14.83 3.01
CA LEU A 349 -24.10 -13.89 4.09
C LEU A 349 -23.93 -14.54 5.46
N ALA A 350 -24.50 -15.73 5.66
CA ALA A 350 -24.46 -16.46 6.92
C ALA A 350 -23.03 -16.82 7.35
N VAL A 351 -22.17 -17.20 6.41
CA VAL A 351 -20.74 -17.44 6.68
C VAL A 351 -20.04 -16.15 7.13
N GLN A 352 -20.37 -15.00 6.53
CA GLN A 352 -19.83 -13.70 6.96
C GLN A 352 -20.37 -13.24 8.31
N LEU A 353 -21.56 -13.71 8.71
CA LEU A 353 -22.16 -13.52 10.03
C LEU A 353 -21.71 -14.60 11.03
N GLU A 354 -20.65 -15.36 10.71
CA GLU A 354 -20.03 -16.36 11.59
C GLU A 354 -20.97 -17.53 11.99
N ILE A 355 -21.98 -17.82 11.15
CA ILE A 355 -22.77 -19.04 11.30
C ILE A 355 -21.94 -20.22 10.80
N ASP A 356 -21.84 -21.28 11.62
CA ASP A 356 -21.08 -22.48 11.29
C ASP A 356 -21.62 -23.16 10.02
N PHE A 357 -20.72 -23.53 9.11
CA PHE A 357 -21.09 -24.13 7.83
C PHE A 357 -21.86 -25.45 7.99
N ASN A 358 -21.56 -26.25 9.02
CA ASN A 358 -22.29 -27.49 9.28
C ASN A 358 -23.73 -27.23 9.76
N GLU A 359 -23.99 -26.08 10.38
CA GLU A 359 -25.36 -25.66 10.70
C GLU A 359 -26.14 -25.28 9.45
N LEU A 360 -25.49 -24.63 8.47
CA LEU A 360 -26.10 -24.33 7.18
C LEU A 360 -26.44 -25.61 6.40
N LEU A 361 -25.56 -26.62 6.42
CA LEU A 361 -25.84 -27.94 5.83
C LEU A 361 -27.03 -28.65 6.51
N LYS A 362 -27.15 -28.52 7.84
CA LYS A 362 -28.31 -29.06 8.57
C LYS A 362 -29.61 -28.34 8.19
N ILE A 363 -29.57 -27.02 8.01
CA ILE A 363 -30.74 -26.25 7.56
C ILE A 363 -31.17 -26.69 6.16
N GLU A 364 -30.21 -26.86 5.25
CA GLU A 364 -30.46 -27.28 3.87
C GLU A 364 -31.12 -28.66 3.79
N GLY A 365 -30.68 -29.60 4.64
CA GLY A 365 -31.26 -30.95 4.72
C GLY A 365 -32.61 -31.06 5.45
N GLN A 366 -33.11 -29.99 6.08
CA GLN A 366 -34.32 -30.03 6.93
C GLN A 366 -35.55 -29.38 6.31
N THR A 367 -35.42 -28.64 5.21
CA THR A 367 -36.57 -27.99 4.55
C THR A 367 -36.29 -27.74 3.07
N ASP A 368 -37.28 -27.98 2.21
CA ASP A 368 -37.17 -27.79 0.76
C ASP A 368 -37.50 -26.36 0.29
N GLN A 369 -38.03 -25.53 1.19
CA GLN A 369 -38.48 -24.17 0.88
C GLN A 369 -37.35 -23.14 1.15
N PRO A 370 -36.86 -22.40 0.15
CA PRO A 370 -35.76 -21.44 0.31
C PRO A 370 -36.01 -20.36 1.37
N THR A 371 -37.25 -19.88 1.46
CA THR A 371 -37.68 -18.87 2.45
C THR A 371 -37.57 -19.39 3.89
N ASN A 372 -37.90 -20.67 4.12
CA ASN A 372 -37.76 -21.31 5.43
C ASN A 372 -36.28 -21.51 5.81
N ARG A 373 -35.42 -21.80 4.82
CA ARG A 373 -33.97 -21.92 5.04
C ARG A 373 -33.35 -20.59 5.47
N MET A 374 -33.71 -19.50 4.77
CA MET A 374 -33.28 -18.15 5.10
C MET A 374 -33.73 -17.73 6.50
N HIS A 375 -35.03 -17.88 6.79
CA HIS A 375 -35.59 -17.53 8.09
C HIS A 375 -34.88 -18.27 9.23
N ARG A 376 -34.56 -19.55 9.03
CA ARG A 376 -33.87 -20.36 10.04
C ARG A 376 -32.41 -19.95 10.23
N ALA A 377 -31.68 -19.67 9.15
CA ALA A 377 -30.30 -19.18 9.23
C ALA A 377 -30.22 -17.84 10.00
N LEU A 378 -31.08 -16.88 9.65
CA LEU A 378 -31.11 -15.57 10.29
C LEU A 378 -31.53 -15.65 11.77
N ASN A 379 -32.46 -16.56 12.12
CA ASN A 379 -32.84 -16.77 13.51
C ASN A 379 -31.68 -17.33 14.35
N ILE A 380 -30.93 -18.30 13.82
CA ILE A 380 -29.75 -18.86 14.51
C ILE A 380 -28.73 -17.76 14.79
N TRP A 381 -28.45 -16.88 13.82
CA TRP A 381 -27.55 -15.75 14.04
C TRP A 381 -28.06 -14.79 15.12
N LEU A 382 -29.34 -14.41 15.06
CA LEU A 382 -29.95 -13.53 16.07
C LEU A 382 -29.90 -14.12 17.50
N GLU A 383 -30.01 -15.45 17.63
CA GLU A 383 -29.93 -16.14 18.93
C GLU A 383 -28.48 -16.22 19.44
N LYS A 384 -27.52 -16.46 18.56
CA LYS A 384 -26.11 -16.65 18.92
C LYS A 384 -25.34 -15.36 19.14
N ASP A 385 -25.68 -14.30 18.42
CA ASP A 385 -24.99 -13.02 18.48
C ASP A 385 -25.76 -12.04 19.40
N PRO A 386 -25.28 -11.81 20.64
CA PRO A 386 -25.91 -10.84 21.54
C PRO A 386 -25.81 -9.40 20.99
N ASN A 387 -24.85 -9.15 20.10
CA ASN A 387 -24.56 -7.86 19.48
C ASN A 387 -25.05 -7.83 18.02
N ALA A 388 -26.06 -8.61 17.66
CA ALA A 388 -26.64 -8.59 16.31
C ALA A 388 -27.19 -7.19 15.98
N SER A 389 -26.82 -6.64 14.82
CA SER A 389 -27.21 -5.29 14.38
C SER A 389 -27.38 -5.22 12.86
N TRP A 390 -28.13 -4.23 12.36
CA TRP A 390 -28.24 -3.96 10.92
C TRP A 390 -26.89 -3.61 10.29
N GLU A 391 -25.98 -3.01 11.04
CA GLU A 391 -24.61 -2.72 10.57
C GLU A 391 -23.85 -4.01 10.24
N LYS A 392 -23.93 -5.02 11.11
CA LYS A 392 -23.31 -6.34 10.83
C LYS A 392 -23.87 -6.98 9.57
N VAL A 393 -25.18 -6.88 9.35
CA VAL A 393 -25.84 -7.38 8.13
C VAL A 393 -25.34 -6.64 6.89
N ILE A 394 -25.27 -5.31 6.95
CA ILE A 394 -24.79 -4.48 5.83
C ILE A 394 -23.32 -4.77 5.52
N ASN A 395 -22.46 -4.87 6.54
CA ASN A 395 -21.04 -5.17 6.37
C ASN A 395 -20.82 -6.59 5.83
N ALA A 396 -21.65 -7.55 6.24
CA ALA A 396 -21.61 -8.91 5.72
C ALA A 396 -22.12 -8.98 4.27
N LEU A 397 -23.15 -8.20 3.91
CA LEU A 397 -23.64 -8.05 2.54
C LEU A 397 -22.63 -7.39 1.60
N ASP A 398 -21.80 -6.45 2.06
CA ASP A 398 -20.72 -5.82 1.26
C ASP A 398 -19.71 -6.84 0.71
N ARG A 399 -19.64 -8.02 1.34
CA ARG A 399 -18.78 -9.13 0.93
C ARG A 399 -19.49 -10.12 0.01
N VAL A 400 -20.80 -9.97 -0.21
CA VAL A 400 -21.59 -10.74 -1.16
C VAL A 400 -21.67 -9.98 -2.48
N LYS A 401 -21.20 -10.59 -3.58
CA LYS A 401 -21.09 -9.90 -4.87
C LYS A 401 -22.44 -9.42 -5.42
N GLY A 402 -22.46 -8.19 -5.94
CA GLY A 402 -23.58 -7.66 -6.72
C GLY A 402 -24.80 -7.23 -5.90
N LYS A 403 -24.62 -6.87 -4.62
CA LYS A 403 -25.69 -6.42 -3.72
C LYS A 403 -25.67 -4.92 -3.43
N ASP A 404 -24.96 -4.13 -4.25
CA ASP A 404 -24.72 -2.69 -4.04
C ASP A 404 -26.02 -1.88 -3.86
N VAL A 405 -27.04 -2.18 -4.67
CA VAL A 405 -28.36 -1.52 -4.60
C VAL A 405 -29.08 -1.84 -3.30
N LEU A 406 -29.10 -3.12 -2.88
CA LEU A 406 -29.72 -3.54 -1.62
C LEU A 406 -28.99 -2.93 -0.42
N ILE A 407 -27.65 -2.95 -0.45
CA ILE A 407 -26.80 -2.34 0.56
C ILE A 407 -27.13 -0.85 0.70
N GLN A 408 -27.22 -0.13 -0.42
CA GLN A 408 -27.55 1.29 -0.39
C GLN A 408 -28.94 1.51 0.22
N THR A 409 -29.97 0.78 -0.21
CA THR A 409 -31.33 0.86 0.39
C THR A 409 -31.32 0.61 1.89
N LEU A 410 -30.58 -0.39 2.36
CA LEU A 410 -30.46 -0.71 3.78
C LEU A 410 -29.72 0.38 4.55
N LYS A 411 -28.66 0.96 3.98
CA LYS A 411 -27.95 2.11 4.56
C LYS A 411 -28.88 3.32 4.67
N GLU A 412 -29.65 3.62 3.65
CA GLU A 412 -30.56 4.76 3.66
C GLU A 412 -31.71 4.59 4.67
N LYS A 413 -32.14 3.34 4.90
CA LYS A 413 -33.27 3.00 5.77
C LYS A 413 -32.89 2.79 7.23
N TYR A 414 -31.71 2.22 7.49
CA TYR A 414 -31.30 1.76 8.82
C TYR A 414 -29.99 2.39 9.33
N LEU A 415 -29.25 3.13 8.50
CA LEU A 415 -28.09 3.93 8.92
C LEU A 415 -28.41 5.43 8.81
N PRO A 416 -27.74 6.29 9.60
CA PRO A 416 -28.01 7.71 9.57
C PRO A 416 -27.46 8.30 8.26
N GLN A 417 -28.31 9.01 7.53
CA GLN A 417 -27.91 9.80 6.37
C GLN A 417 -27.00 10.94 6.84
N SER A 418 -25.82 11.06 6.24
CA SER A 418 -25.00 12.28 6.41
C SER A 418 -25.77 13.46 5.80
N PRO A 419 -25.88 14.62 6.47
CA PRO A 419 -26.58 15.77 5.91
C PRO A 419 -25.87 16.21 4.63
N GLY A 420 -26.59 16.11 3.51
CA GLY A 420 -26.09 16.51 2.19
C GLY A 420 -25.68 17.98 2.19
N LEU A 421 -24.49 18.24 1.65
CA LEU A 421 -24.11 19.55 1.12
C LEU A 421 -25.18 19.98 0.11
N GLN A 422 -26.07 20.88 0.50
CA GLN A 422 -26.88 21.60 -0.47
C GLN A 422 -25.94 22.43 -1.33
N ALA A 423 -25.91 22.11 -2.63
CA ALA A 423 -25.34 22.96 -3.65
C ALA A 423 -25.99 24.34 -3.54
N GLY A 424 -25.17 25.38 -3.44
CA GLY A 424 -25.64 26.76 -3.43
C GLY A 424 -26.34 27.09 -4.75
N ASP A 425 -27.61 27.42 -4.67
CA ASP A 425 -28.32 28.17 -5.70
C ASP A 425 -28.09 29.66 -5.50
N GLN A 426 -27.64 30.31 -6.58
CA GLN A 426 -27.75 31.73 -6.99
C GLN A 426 -27.30 32.85 -6.06
#